data_AF-A0A0C2CZV8-F1
#
_entry.id   AF-A0A0C2CZV8-F1
#
_cell.length_a   1.000
_cell.length_b   1.000
_cell.length_c   1.000
_cell.angle_alpha   90.00
_cell.angle_beta   90.00
_cell.angle_gamma   90.00
#
_symmetry.space_group_name_H-M   'P 1'
#
loop_
_entity.id
_entity.type
_entity.pdbx_description
1 polymer ?
#
loop_
_entity_poly.entity_id
_entity_poly.type
_entity_poly.pdbx_seq_one_letter_code
_entity_poly.pdbx_strand_id
1 'polypeptide(L)'
;MRYVNTTLPPWFDYLELAVNYSCMTFMAITLPLYIAVVCIMIMLRKTTYKGMFYRIFMVGAILDIIAILNNYIGAIFPARSWFLEFYMSQGTTVGHLYIIIAWTTRCSQGCTVTLLALNRATAVCSPIRHKR
;
A
#
# COMPACT_ATOMS: atom_id res chain seq x y z
N MET A 1 0.11 27.61 -13.50
CA MET A 1 -0.23 28.63 -12.48
C MET A 1 -0.28 27.92 -11.13
N ARG A 2 0.52 28.37 -10.15
CA ARG A 2 0.52 27.79 -8.80
C ARG A 2 -0.75 28.32 -8.11
N TYR A 3 -1.75 27.47 -7.87
CA TYR A 3 -2.93 27.86 -7.10
C TYR A 3 -2.47 28.23 -5.69
N VAL A 4 -2.57 29.51 -5.33
CA VAL A 4 -2.36 29.98 -3.96
C VAL A 4 -3.70 29.87 -3.28
N ASN A 5 -3.79 29.09 -2.19
CA ASN A 5 -5.04 29.00 -1.45
C ASN A 5 -5.32 30.35 -0.80
N THR A 6 -6.42 31.00 -1.19
CA THR A 6 -6.86 32.28 -0.61
C THR A 6 -7.67 32.10 0.68
N THR A 7 -8.07 30.87 0.98
CA THR A 7 -8.92 30.51 2.12
C THR A 7 -8.13 30.01 3.34
N LEU A 8 -6.91 29.54 3.14
CA LEU A 8 -6.06 28.95 4.18
C LEU A 8 -4.82 29.82 4.42
N PRO A 9 -4.22 29.74 5.63
CA PRO A 9 -2.99 30.45 5.91
C PRO A 9 -1.88 30.08 4.92
N PRO A 10 -1.00 31.03 4.53
CA PRO A 10 0.05 30.80 3.52
C PRO A 10 1.01 29.65 3.87
N TRP A 11 1.18 29.35 5.16
CA TRP A 11 2.03 28.24 5.61
C TRP A 11 1.47 26.86 5.21
N PHE A 12 0.17 26.76 4.97
CA PHE A 12 -0.49 25.50 4.60
C PHE A 12 -0.02 25.00 3.24
N ASP A 13 0.16 25.91 2.27
CA ASP A 13 0.64 25.55 0.93
C ASP A 13 2.07 24.96 0.98
N TYR A 14 2.92 25.46 1.89
CA TYR A 14 4.26 24.88 2.11
C TYR A 14 4.18 23.51 2.77
N LEU A 15 3.27 23.33 3.74
CA LEU A 15 3.05 22.03 4.38
C LEU A 15 2.55 21.00 3.36
N GLU A 16 1.54 21.35 2.57
CA GLU A 16 0.97 20.47 1.54
C GLU A 16 2.04 20.05 0.53
N LEU A 17 2.90 21.00 0.11
CA LEU A 17 4.02 20.72 -0.77
C LEU A 17 5.01 19.73 -0.13
N ALA A 18 5.39 19.98 1.13
CA ALA A 18 6.33 19.13 1.86
C ALA A 18 5.78 17.71 2.05
N VAL A 19 4.51 17.58 2.44
CA VAL A 19 3.82 16.29 2.60
C VAL A 19 3.79 15.54 1.27
N ASN A 20 3.37 16.19 0.19
CA ASN A 20 3.33 15.54 -1.13
C ASN A 20 4.71 15.04 -1.58
N TYR A 21 5.75 15.86 -1.48
CA TYR A 21 7.11 15.42 -1.84
C TYR A 21 7.61 14.27 -0.96
N SER A 22 7.38 14.35 0.35
CA SER A 22 7.77 13.27 1.26
C SER A 22 7.08 11.95 0.91
N CYS A 23 5.76 11.97 0.66
CA CYS A 23 4.98 10.80 0.26
C CYS A 23 5.46 10.22 -1.08
N MET A 24 5.79 11.08 -2.05
CA MET A 24 6.37 10.64 -3.33
C MET A 24 7.73 9.97 -3.14
N THR A 25 8.61 10.52 -2.30
CA THR A 25 9.90 9.91 -1.98
C THR A 25 9.73 8.56 -1.28
N PHE A 26 8.84 8.47 -0.29
CA PHE A 26 8.53 7.20 0.36
C PHE A 26 7.99 6.17 -0.62
N MET A 27 7.09 6.55 -1.52
CA MET A 27 6.56 5.66 -2.55
C MET A 27 7.66 5.16 -3.51
N ALA A 28 8.52 6.08 -3.99
CA ALA A 28 9.61 5.75 -4.91
C ALA A 28 10.62 4.75 -4.32
N ILE A 29 10.78 4.72 -3.00
CA ILE A 29 11.65 3.76 -2.29
C ILE A 29 10.89 2.48 -1.96
N THR A 30 9.68 2.59 -1.38
CA THR A 30 8.94 1.44 -0.87
C THR A 30 8.39 0.54 -1.97
N LEU A 31 7.95 1.10 -3.09
CA LEU A 31 7.38 0.30 -4.18
C LEU A 31 8.41 -0.66 -4.80
N PRO A 32 9.63 -0.24 -5.21
CA PRO A 32 10.65 -1.16 -5.68
C PRO A 32 11.04 -2.21 -4.65
N LEU A 33 11.09 -1.86 -3.36
CA LEU A 33 11.38 -2.82 -2.30
C LEU A 33 10.32 -3.91 -2.21
N TYR A 34 9.03 -3.56 -2.21
CA TYR A 34 7.96 -4.56 -2.20
C TYR A 34 7.95 -5.42 -3.46
N ILE A 35 8.20 -4.82 -4.63
CA ILE A 35 8.33 -5.58 -5.89
C ILE A 35 9.50 -6.58 -5.78
N ALA A 36 10.66 -6.13 -5.30
CA ALA A 36 11.83 -7.00 -5.12
C ALA A 36 11.53 -8.16 -4.17
N VAL A 37 10.85 -7.89 -3.03
CA VAL A 37 10.40 -8.93 -2.09
C VAL A 37 9.51 -9.95 -2.80
N VAL A 38 8.47 -9.50 -3.52
CA VAL A 38 7.57 -10.42 -4.22
C VAL A 38 8.32 -11.24 -5.28
N CYS A 39 9.21 -10.62 -6.06
CA CYS A 39 10.02 -11.32 -7.06
C CYS A 39 10.91 -12.40 -6.43
N ILE A 40 11.67 -12.04 -5.39
CA ILE A 40 12.53 -12.98 -4.65
C ILE A 40 11.71 -14.15 -4.10
N MET A 41 10.55 -13.85 -3.53
CA MET A 41 9.68 -14.87 -2.98
C MET A 41 9.09 -15.81 -4.04
N ILE A 42 8.71 -15.30 -5.21
CA ILE A 42 8.26 -16.13 -6.33
C ILE A 42 9.39 -17.04 -6.82
N MET A 43 10.62 -16.52 -6.93
CA MET A 43 11.78 -17.32 -7.33
C MET A 43 12.08 -18.44 -6.32
N LEU A 44 12.09 -18.11 -5.03
CA LEU A 44 12.43 -19.05 -3.95
C LEU A 44 11.27 -19.95 -3.52
N ARG A 45 10.05 -19.72 -4.04
CA ARG A 45 8.88 -20.58 -3.82
C ARG A 45 9.09 -21.99 -4.37
N LYS A 46 9.83 -22.13 -5.47
CA LYS A 46 10.07 -23.42 -6.14
C LYS A 46 11.00 -24.34 -5.35
N THR A 47 11.89 -23.77 -4.53
CA THR A 47 12.94 -24.49 -3.81
C THR A 47 12.57 -24.69 -2.34
N THR A 48 12.63 -23.64 -1.54
CA THR A 48 12.74 -23.71 -0.07
C THR A 48 11.51 -23.18 0.66
N TYR A 49 10.77 -22.24 0.07
CA TYR A 49 9.74 -21.48 0.78
C TYR A 49 8.31 -21.90 0.42
N LYS A 50 7.90 -23.09 0.87
CA LYS A 50 6.57 -23.67 0.62
C LYS A 50 5.58 -23.52 1.78
N GLY A 51 6.06 -23.13 2.96
CA GLY A 51 5.25 -23.05 4.19
C GLY A 51 4.15 -21.99 4.17
N MET A 52 3.15 -22.17 5.03
CA MET A 52 2.00 -21.27 5.17
C MET A 52 2.42 -19.82 5.48
N PHE A 53 3.46 -19.64 6.29
CA PHE A 53 4.08 -18.34 6.59
C PHE A 53 4.41 -17.55 5.32
N TYR A 54 5.10 -18.17 4.37
CA TYR A 54 5.55 -17.51 3.14
C TYR A 54 4.39 -17.15 2.20
N ARG A 55 3.30 -17.94 2.23
CA ARG A 55 2.08 -17.62 1.47
C ARG A 55 1.38 -16.40 2.04
N ILE A 56 1.17 -16.36 3.36
CA ILE A 56 0.53 -15.23 4.04
C ILE A 56 1.36 -13.96 3.83
N PHE A 57 2.68 -14.07 3.97
CA PHE A 57 3.59 -12.94 3.76
C PHE A 57 3.60 -12.44 2.31
N MET A 58 3.58 -13.33 1.30
CA MET A 58 3.43 -12.91 -0.11
C MET A 58 2.11 -12.17 -0.39
N VAL A 59 1.00 -12.66 0.17
CA VAL A 59 -0.30 -11.99 0.01
C VAL A 59 -0.25 -10.58 0.61
N GLY A 60 0.35 -10.44 1.80
CA GLY A 60 0.58 -9.12 2.42
C GLY A 60 1.37 -8.18 1.52
N ALA A 61 2.52 -8.63 1.01
CA ALA A 61 3.37 -7.82 0.15
C ALA A 61 2.65 -7.36 -1.15
N ILE A 62 1.79 -8.21 -1.73
CA ILE A 62 0.98 -7.83 -2.89
C ILE A 62 -0.07 -6.77 -2.51
N LEU A 63 -0.73 -6.93 -1.36
CA LEU A 63 -1.70 -5.95 -0.86
C LEU A 63 -1.04 -4.59 -0.59
N ASP A 64 0.19 -4.58 -0.08
CA ASP A 64 0.97 -3.37 0.14
C ASP A 64 1.26 -2.63 -1.18
N ILE A 65 1.63 -3.36 -2.24
CA ILE A 65 1.81 -2.78 -3.59
C ILE A 65 0.51 -2.15 -4.09
N ILE A 66 -0.62 -2.87 -3.99
CA ILE A 66 -1.93 -2.36 -4.41
C ILE A 66 -2.30 -1.10 -3.63
N ALA A 67 -2.06 -1.09 -2.32
CA ALA A 67 -2.34 0.06 -1.46
C ALA A 67 -1.47 1.28 -1.83
N ILE A 68 -0.17 1.08 -2.09
CA ILE A 68 0.75 2.14 -2.51
C ILE A 68 0.28 2.73 -3.86
N LEU A 69 0.00 1.88 -4.84
CA LEU A 69 -0.47 2.33 -6.16
C LEU A 69 -1.79 3.07 -6.07
N ASN A 70 -2.75 2.56 -5.29
CA ASN A 70 -4.05 3.20 -5.11
C ASN A 70 -3.93 4.57 -4.43
N ASN A 71 -3.07 4.72 -3.42
CA ASN A 71 -2.85 6.03 -2.78
C ASN A 71 -2.10 7.00 -3.70
N TYR A 72 -1.17 6.50 -4.50
CA TYR A 72 -0.43 7.35 -5.42
C TYR A 72 -1.31 7.87 -6.56
N ILE A 73 -2.06 6.98 -7.20
CA ILE A 73 -2.97 7.33 -8.30
C ILE A 73 -4.22 8.06 -7.77
N GLY A 74 -4.78 7.65 -6.63
CA GLY A 74 -6.04 8.18 -6.12
C GLY A 74 -5.93 9.47 -5.31
N ALA A 75 -4.78 9.76 -4.69
CA ALA A 75 -4.61 10.94 -3.84
C ALA A 75 -3.51 11.89 -4.33
N ILE A 76 -2.31 11.38 -4.63
CA ILE A 76 -1.15 12.23 -4.95
C ILE A 76 -1.25 12.83 -6.36
N PHE A 77 -1.71 12.06 -7.36
CA PHE A 77 -1.90 12.56 -8.73
C PHE A 77 -2.92 13.71 -8.80
N PRO A 78 -4.13 13.58 -8.24
CA PRO A 78 -5.08 14.69 -8.16
C PRO A 78 -4.55 15.89 -7.37
N ALA A 79 -3.86 15.68 -6.25
CA ALA A 79 -3.29 16.77 -5.43
C ALA A 79 -2.24 17.59 -6.19
N ARG A 80 -1.49 16.96 -7.10
CA ARG A 80 -0.53 17.64 -8.00
C ARG A 80 -1.18 18.21 -9.26
N SER A 81 -2.50 18.12 -9.38
CA SER A 81 -3.27 18.47 -10.57
C SER A 81 -2.82 17.70 -11.83
N TRP A 82 -2.23 16.52 -11.66
CA TRP A 82 -1.88 15.65 -12.78
C TRP A 82 -3.14 14.91 -13.26
N PHE A 83 -3.37 14.91 -14.58
CA PHE A 83 -4.55 14.30 -15.21
C PHE A 83 -5.90 14.82 -14.68
N LEU A 84 -5.96 16.09 -14.22
CA LEU A 84 -7.16 16.66 -13.60
C LEU A 84 -8.42 16.53 -14.49
N GLU A 85 -8.30 16.70 -15.80
CA GLU A 85 -9.42 16.52 -16.74
C GLU A 85 -10.00 15.11 -16.70
N PHE A 86 -9.15 14.09 -16.57
CA PHE A 86 -9.60 12.70 -16.41
C PHE A 86 -10.36 12.55 -15.08
N TYR A 87 -9.78 12.98 -13.96
CA TYR A 87 -10.44 12.86 -12.65
C TYR A 87 -11.75 13.63 -12.57
N MET A 88 -11.81 14.83 -13.14
CA MET A 88 -13.02 15.67 -13.14
C MET A 88 -14.08 15.16 -14.11
N SER A 89 -13.70 14.61 -15.27
CA SER A 89 -14.66 14.02 -16.24
C SER A 89 -15.39 12.78 -15.69
N GLN A 90 -14.73 12.02 -14.81
CA GLN A 90 -15.31 10.83 -14.19
C GLN A 90 -16.18 11.13 -12.96
N GLY A 91 -16.31 12.41 -12.57
CA GLY A 91 -17.08 12.84 -11.42
C GLY A 91 -16.61 12.17 -10.12
N THR A 92 -17.55 11.59 -9.37
CA THR A 92 -17.26 10.95 -8.08
C THR A 92 -16.78 9.51 -8.18
N THR A 93 -16.84 8.88 -9.36
CA THR A 93 -16.60 7.44 -9.53
C THR A 93 -15.18 7.05 -9.13
N VAL A 94 -14.17 7.81 -9.58
CA VAL A 94 -12.77 7.54 -9.26
C VAL A 94 -12.48 7.73 -7.77
N GLY A 95 -13.12 8.72 -7.14
CA GLY A 95 -13.05 8.94 -5.69
C GLY A 95 -13.64 7.78 -4.88
N HIS A 96 -14.80 7.26 -5.28
CA HIS A 96 -15.41 6.09 -4.63
C HIS A 96 -14.53 4.84 -4.77
N LEU A 97 -13.98 4.59 -5.96
CA LEU A 97 -13.06 3.46 -6.18
C LEU A 97 -11.81 3.58 -5.31
N TYR A 98 -11.21 4.77 -5.25
CA TYR A 98 -10.07 5.04 -4.38
C TYR A 98 -10.37 4.69 -2.92
N ILE A 99 -11.48 5.19 -2.38
CA ILE A 99 -11.88 4.97 -0.98
C ILE A 99 -12.14 3.49 -0.72
N ILE A 100 -12.90 2.81 -1.60
CA ILE A 100 -13.20 1.38 -1.45
C ILE A 100 -11.90 0.58 -1.38
N ILE A 101 -10.99 0.77 -2.35
CA ILE A 101 -9.72 0.05 -2.39
C ILE A 101 -8.87 0.39 -1.17
N ALA A 102 -8.83 1.66 -0.74
CA ALA A 102 -8.05 2.10 0.41
C ALA A 102 -8.52 1.45 1.72
N TRP A 103 -9.83 1.30 1.93
CA TRP A 103 -10.38 0.65 3.12
C TRP A 103 -10.26 -0.87 3.05
N THR A 104 -10.54 -1.49 1.90
CA THR A 104 -10.40 -2.93 1.72
C THR A 104 -8.95 -3.37 1.94
N THR A 105 -7.98 -2.69 1.34
CA THR A 105 -6.55 -3.02 1.51
C THR A 105 -6.10 -2.89 2.95
N ARG A 106 -6.51 -1.83 3.67
CA ARG A 106 -6.21 -1.66 5.10
C ARG A 106 -6.75 -2.79 5.96
N CYS A 107 -8.00 -3.22 5.73
CA CYS A 107 -8.58 -4.34 6.44
C CYS A 107 -7.82 -5.64 6.15
N SER A 108 -7.49 -5.91 4.88
CA SER A 108 -6.75 -7.10 4.48
C SER A 108 -5.31 -7.14 5.04
N GLN A 109 -4.64 -5.99 5.12
CA GLN A 109 -3.33 -5.87 5.78
C GLN A 109 -3.42 -6.24 7.27
N GLY A 110 -4.43 -5.71 7.98
CA GLY A 110 -4.67 -6.05 9.40
C GLY A 110 -4.91 -7.56 9.60
N CYS A 111 -5.73 -8.17 8.73
CA CYS A 111 -5.95 -9.62 8.75
C CYS A 111 -4.65 -10.39 8.48
N THR A 112 -3.84 -9.95 7.51
CA THR A 112 -2.59 -10.63 7.12
C THR A 112 -1.57 -10.62 8.26
N VAL A 113 -1.37 -9.48 8.92
CA VAL A 113 -0.47 -9.35 10.08
C VAL A 113 -0.95 -10.23 11.24
N THR A 114 -2.26 -10.25 11.49
CA THR A 114 -2.87 -11.10 12.52
C THR A 114 -2.64 -12.58 12.23
N LEU A 115 -2.89 -13.04 11.00
CA LEU A 115 -2.63 -14.42 10.58
C LEU A 115 -1.15 -14.79 10.68
N LEU A 116 -0.25 -13.84 10.35
CA LEU A 116 1.18 -14.04 10.48
C LEU A 116 1.60 -14.23 11.94
N ALA A 117 1.06 -13.41 12.84
CA ALA A 117 1.29 -13.50 14.28
C ALA A 117 0.73 -14.82 14.84
N LEU A 118 -0.49 -15.21 14.46
CA LEU A 118 -1.09 -16.48 14.87
C LEU A 118 -0.31 -17.69 14.35
N ASN A 119 0.19 -17.64 13.11
CA ASN A 119 1.04 -18.69 12.56
C ASN A 119 2.33 -18.86 13.39
N ARG A 120 2.93 -17.75 13.85
CA ARG A 120 4.10 -17.78 14.73
C ARG A 120 3.76 -18.26 16.14
N ALA A 121 2.67 -17.77 16.73
CA ALA A 121 2.21 -18.23 18.05
C ALA A 121 1.91 -19.73 18.05
N THR A 122 1.25 -20.24 17.01
CA THR A 122 0.93 -21.68 16.87
C THR A 122 2.19 -22.53 16.77
N ALA A 123 3.22 -22.06 16.07
CA ALA A 123 4.51 -22.76 15.99
C ALA A 123 5.19 -22.90 17.36
N VAL A 124 5.03 -21.90 18.24
CA VAL A 124 5.60 -21.89 19.60
C VAL A 124 4.74 -22.71 20.57
N CYS A 125 3.43 -22.50 20.59
CA CYS A 125 2.52 -23.14 21.55
C CYS A 125 2.18 -24.60 21.22
N SER A 126 2.39 -25.05 19.98
CA SER A 126 2.10 -26.43 19.55
C SER A 126 3.09 -26.93 18.50
N PRO A 127 4.38 -27.11 18.88
CA PRO A 127 5.45 -27.48 17.95
C PRO A 127 5.25 -28.87 17.33
N ILE A 128 4.59 -29.79 18.03
CA ILE A 128 4.36 -31.18 17.57
C ILE A 128 3.30 -31.24 16.45
N ARG A 129 2.25 -30.39 16.51
CA ARG A 129 1.24 -30.30 15.43
C ARG A 129 1.68 -29.44 14.25
N HIS A 130 2.67 -28.56 14.43
CA HIS A 130 3.16 -27.65 13.38
C HIS A 130 4.24 -28.25 12.47
N LYS A 131 4.93 -29.32 12.93
CA LYS A 131 5.92 -30.08 12.13
C LYS A 131 5.30 -31.09 11.15
N ARG A 132 4.02 -31.43 11.32
CA ARG A 132 3.29 -32.40 10.51
C ARG A 132 2.56 -31.70 9.37
#